data_AF-A0AB32XBJ6-F1
#
_entry.id   AF-A0AB32XBJ6-F1
#
_cell.length_a   1.000
_cell.length_b   1.000
_cell.length_c   1.000
_cell.angle_alpha   90.00
_cell.angle_beta   90.00
_cell.angle_gamma   90.00
#
_symmetry.space_group_name_H-M   'P 1'
#
loop_
_entity.id
_entity.type
_entity.pdbx_description
1 polymer ?
#
loop_
_entity_poly.entity_id
_entity_poly.type
_entity_poly.pdbx_seq_one_letter_code
_entity_poly.pdbx_strand_id
1 'polypeptide(L)'
;MKRLNCTYEVKKDPIYPWLLKHPKIKIGLAKFKTRQEALEWYMLLKYETAVWYQNDQKIFEGQLTCDCEDGQWSYYIKTAGFDGGGTYEGNCRQIGINPSTFQHDDYDAKRRLRNLDFVLISDPATYFPPELEIAKKKKKSDVVDVDAIRAQFQEQINILLTQIHENNAEADKELELLKQELAKKDMNFNEMARKMELLRQNYKPLEGVTYMNYITLSFDDYVGGVALYTEKIKNIIETTPKQNISEADYNNIKKNYANFNKQLLEVEANPNFPHADLVQKMHAELSTTFESLLSLLVLDPKLEDTPANRGYFLNKETKQKQEISWATSYVLVDLYHVGFVPYEEYEYAIPYLAIRNKFAVTVINESDATKTITIQSAERDAVEMEEAVLAAEKSSKTKKQPKTETIVTEVPPVVEEVKDESVVEAEAVVEEVKPVEEKQPTIKEEPLIVLAPEEAKKEKVEDNDFVLIDHKKAEKPKTRDFAVRVVEEKPIQVIEEKEAQPEDNFYTGIRGNEPVALESEESSNNVSTKKKRSAGFYFLILLLVLILAGLLTLDILAIIQLAGGYTFFNFGA
;
A
#
# COMPACT_ATOMS: atom_id res chain seq x y z
N MET A 1 -67.22 12.44 40.94
CA MET A 1 -65.75 12.61 40.94
C MET A 1 -65.37 13.50 42.11
N LYS A 2 -64.32 13.15 42.86
CA LYS A 2 -63.84 13.94 44.00
C LYS A 2 -63.10 15.19 43.51
N ARG A 3 -62.94 16.19 44.38
CA ARG A 3 -62.18 17.41 44.08
C ARG A 3 -61.11 17.65 45.13
N LEU A 4 -59.90 17.98 44.68
CA LEU A 4 -58.81 18.36 45.56
C LEU A 4 -58.07 19.57 45.02
N ASN A 5 -57.42 20.28 45.93
CA ASN A 5 -56.36 21.23 45.62
C ASN A 5 -55.06 20.73 46.25
N CYS A 6 -53.97 20.77 45.48
CA CYS A 6 -52.61 20.63 45.97
C CYS A 6 -52.01 22.04 46.09
N THR A 7 -51.97 22.57 47.30
CA THR A 7 -51.58 23.97 47.57
C THR A 7 -50.21 24.05 48.24
N TYR A 8 -49.43 25.08 47.89
CA TYR A 8 -48.12 25.32 48.47
C TYR A 8 -48.21 26.27 49.70
N GLU A 9 -48.07 25.72 50.90
CA GLU A 9 -48.25 26.40 52.19
C GLU A 9 -46.97 26.45 53.05
N VAL A 10 -45.80 26.72 52.43
CA VAL A 10 -44.49 26.79 53.11
C VAL A 10 -44.42 27.66 54.38
N LYS A 11 -45.28 28.68 54.49
CA LYS A 11 -45.34 29.56 55.69
C LYS A 11 -45.93 28.87 56.92
N LYS A 12 -46.80 27.87 56.74
CA LYS A 12 -47.43 27.15 57.85
C LYS A 12 -46.61 25.94 58.30
N ASP A 13 -45.94 25.30 57.35
CA ASP A 13 -45.15 24.11 57.58
C ASP A 13 -44.00 24.06 56.56
N PRO A 14 -42.79 24.51 56.94
CA PRO A 14 -41.64 24.50 56.04
C PRO A 14 -41.14 23.10 55.70
N ILE A 15 -41.41 22.10 56.56
CA ILE A 15 -40.94 20.72 56.38
C ILE A 15 -41.85 20.00 55.38
N TYR A 16 -43.17 20.21 55.48
CA TYR A 16 -44.16 19.63 54.58
C TYR A 16 -45.00 20.72 53.89
N PRO A 17 -44.42 21.46 52.94
CA PRO A 17 -45.04 22.65 52.38
C PRO A 17 -46.18 22.33 51.41
N TRP A 18 -46.33 21.10 50.93
CA TRP A 18 -47.40 20.74 49.98
C TRP A 18 -48.59 20.12 50.70
N LEU A 19 -49.75 20.80 50.65
CA LEU A 19 -50.97 20.37 51.32
C LEU A 19 -52.01 19.90 50.30
N LEU A 20 -52.45 18.65 50.43
CA LEU A 20 -53.66 18.17 49.76
C LEU A 20 -54.88 18.50 50.61
N LYS A 21 -55.88 19.18 50.04
CA LYS A 21 -57.14 19.47 50.73
C LYS A 21 -58.29 19.66 49.76
N HIS A 22 -59.52 19.42 50.23
CA HIS A 22 -60.72 19.81 49.51
C HIS A 22 -60.92 21.34 49.64
N PRO A 23 -61.31 22.07 48.58
CA PRO A 23 -61.43 23.54 48.62
C PRO A 23 -62.45 24.07 49.63
N LYS A 24 -63.47 23.28 49.98
CA LYS A 24 -64.53 23.65 50.95
C LYS A 24 -64.33 23.07 52.35
N ILE A 25 -63.40 22.14 52.56
CA ILE A 25 -63.16 21.52 53.87
C ILE A 25 -61.99 22.25 54.53
N LYS A 26 -62.17 22.71 55.77
CA LYS A 26 -61.13 23.47 56.49
C LYS A 26 -59.91 22.63 56.85
N ILE A 27 -60.14 21.34 57.12
CA ILE A 27 -59.11 20.38 57.51
C ILE A 27 -58.44 19.83 56.24
N GLY A 28 -57.12 19.68 56.25
CA GLY A 28 -56.36 19.08 55.16
C GLY A 28 -56.47 17.56 55.12
N LEU A 29 -56.17 16.96 53.97
CA LEU A 29 -56.09 15.51 53.82
C LEU A 29 -54.73 14.98 54.28
N ALA A 30 -53.65 15.51 53.70
CA ALA A 30 -52.27 15.12 53.99
C ALA A 30 -51.29 16.20 53.56
N LYS A 31 -50.08 16.19 54.13
CA LYS A 31 -48.97 17.10 53.78
C LYS A 31 -47.73 16.34 53.32
N PHE A 32 -47.01 16.89 52.35
CA PHE A 32 -45.86 16.27 51.67
C PHE A 32 -44.69 17.24 51.50
N LYS A 33 -43.49 16.70 51.26
CA LYS A 33 -42.27 17.48 51.01
C LYS A 33 -42.24 18.05 49.60
N THR A 34 -42.70 17.29 48.62
CA THR A 34 -42.76 17.70 47.21
C THR A 34 -44.17 17.57 46.62
N ARG A 35 -44.44 18.36 45.56
CA ARG A 35 -45.68 18.26 44.79
C ARG A 35 -45.82 16.89 44.13
N GLN A 36 -44.73 16.36 43.58
CA GLN A 36 -44.70 15.08 42.90
C GLN A 36 -45.16 13.96 43.84
N GLU A 37 -44.58 13.88 45.04
CA GLU A 37 -44.98 12.90 46.04
C GLU A 37 -46.45 13.01 46.42
N ALA A 38 -46.96 14.24 46.59
CA ALA A 38 -48.36 14.47 46.92
C ALA A 38 -49.31 13.92 45.85
N LEU A 39 -49.03 14.23 44.58
CA LEU A 39 -49.86 13.80 43.46
C LEU A 39 -49.72 12.30 43.21
N GLU A 40 -48.51 11.75 43.17
CA GLU A 40 -48.26 10.31 42.97
C GLU A 40 -48.88 9.47 44.09
N TRP A 41 -48.72 9.87 45.35
CA TRP A 41 -49.35 9.19 46.48
C TRP A 41 -50.86 9.14 46.33
N TYR A 42 -51.47 10.26 45.94
CA TYR A 42 -52.92 10.33 45.77
C TYR A 42 -53.40 9.52 44.54
N MET A 43 -52.63 9.50 43.45
CA MET A 43 -52.93 8.68 42.27
C MET A 43 -52.95 7.18 42.58
N LEU A 44 -52.09 6.72 43.51
CA LEU A 44 -52.05 5.32 43.95
C LEU A 44 -53.29 4.91 44.77
N LEU A 45 -54.05 5.86 45.32
CA LEU A 45 -55.31 5.56 46.03
C LEU A 45 -56.46 5.18 45.08
N LYS A 46 -56.30 5.39 43.76
CA LYS A 46 -57.27 5.00 42.73
C LYS A 46 -58.68 5.57 43.03
N TYR A 47 -58.73 6.88 43.25
CA TYR A 47 -59.97 7.64 43.29
C TYR A 47 -60.16 8.46 42.02
N GLU A 48 -61.38 8.46 41.48
CA GLU A 48 -61.75 9.40 40.42
C GLU A 48 -61.78 10.82 41.00
N THR A 49 -60.82 11.64 40.58
CA THR A 49 -60.60 12.95 41.21
C THR A 49 -60.07 13.98 40.22
N ALA A 50 -60.53 15.22 40.36
CA ALA A 50 -59.88 16.39 39.77
C ALA A 50 -59.04 17.12 40.83
N VAL A 51 -57.73 17.19 40.62
CA VAL A 51 -56.76 17.84 41.50
C VAL A 51 -56.22 19.11 40.84
N TRP A 52 -56.51 20.28 41.41
CA TRP A 52 -55.92 21.54 40.97
C TRP A 52 -54.62 21.76 41.73
N TYR A 53 -53.49 21.93 41.06
CA TYR A 53 -52.19 22.00 41.72
C TYR A 53 -51.48 23.34 41.45
N GLN A 54 -50.77 23.80 42.48
CA GLN A 54 -49.96 25.02 42.42
C GLN A 54 -48.50 24.72 42.09
N ASN A 55 -47.77 25.73 41.64
CA ASN A 55 -46.31 25.76 41.66
C ASN A 55 -45.78 26.28 43.03
N ASP A 56 -44.47 26.31 43.18
CA ASP A 56 -43.75 26.85 44.33
C ASP A 56 -43.98 28.37 44.55
N GLN A 57 -44.47 29.06 43.53
CA GLN A 57 -44.89 30.47 43.61
C GLN A 57 -46.35 30.65 44.06
N LYS A 58 -47.04 29.55 44.40
CA LYS A 58 -48.47 29.52 44.79
C LYS A 58 -49.43 29.92 43.66
N ILE A 59 -48.98 29.87 42.42
CA ILE A 59 -49.80 30.08 41.23
C ILE A 59 -50.32 28.72 40.79
N PHE A 60 -51.59 28.62 40.40
CA PHE A 60 -52.10 27.37 39.84
C PHE A 60 -51.41 27.09 38.52
N GLU A 61 -50.74 25.94 38.43
CA GLU A 61 -49.97 25.53 37.25
C GLU A 61 -50.77 24.57 36.36
N GLY A 62 -51.72 23.83 36.92
CA GLY A 62 -52.59 22.98 36.13
C GLY A 62 -53.61 22.21 36.94
N GLN A 63 -54.31 21.33 36.22
CA GLN A 63 -55.26 20.37 36.77
C GLN A 63 -54.88 18.95 36.32
N LEU A 64 -54.74 18.06 37.30
CA LEU A 64 -54.68 16.61 37.09
C LEU A 64 -56.09 16.03 37.23
N THR A 65 -56.49 15.20 36.27
CA THR A 65 -57.76 14.46 36.32
C THR A 65 -57.46 12.96 36.30
N CYS A 66 -57.77 12.27 37.39
CA CYS A 66 -57.70 10.82 37.52
C CYS A 66 -59.07 10.26 37.16
N ASP A 67 -59.13 9.40 36.14
CA ASP A 67 -60.36 8.85 35.63
C ASP A 67 -60.28 7.33 35.47
N CYS A 68 -61.37 6.63 35.76
CA CYS A 68 -61.48 5.19 35.57
C CYS A 68 -62.57 4.90 34.54
N GLU A 69 -62.18 4.42 33.37
CA GLU A 69 -63.10 3.96 32.32
C GLU A 69 -62.81 2.48 32.06
N ASP A 70 -63.85 1.64 32.09
CA ASP A 70 -63.75 0.19 31.82
C ASP A 70 -62.68 -0.54 32.66
N GLY A 71 -62.49 -0.10 33.91
CA GLY A 71 -61.49 -0.65 34.83
C GLY A 71 -60.04 -0.21 34.56
N GLN A 72 -59.81 0.66 33.57
CA GLN A 72 -58.51 1.25 33.28
C GLN A 72 -58.40 2.68 33.80
N TRP A 73 -57.32 2.93 34.54
CA TRP A 73 -57.02 4.26 35.07
C TRP A 73 -56.26 5.10 34.03
N SER A 74 -56.84 6.24 33.68
CA SER A 74 -56.23 7.26 32.81
C SER A 74 -56.03 8.56 33.59
N TYR A 75 -54.93 9.24 33.30
CA TYR A 75 -54.50 10.44 33.98
C TYR A 75 -54.27 11.55 32.97
N TYR A 76 -55.04 12.62 33.11
CA TYR A 76 -55.01 13.74 32.18
C TYR A 76 -54.50 14.98 32.87
N ILE A 77 -53.52 15.64 32.26
CA ILE A 77 -53.04 16.94 32.70
C ILE A 77 -53.60 18.02 31.78
N LYS A 78 -54.13 19.07 32.38
CA LYS A 78 -54.52 20.30 31.69
C LYS A 78 -53.70 21.47 32.23
N THR A 79 -52.98 22.16 31.35
CA THR A 79 -52.21 23.35 31.71
C THR A 79 -52.72 24.60 31.01
N ALA A 80 -53.50 24.51 29.93
CA ALA A 80 -54.08 25.68 29.30
C ALA A 80 -55.14 26.34 30.20
N GLY A 81 -55.06 27.68 30.28
CA GLY A 81 -55.91 28.49 31.15
C GLY A 81 -55.39 28.63 32.59
N PHE A 82 -54.17 28.15 32.87
CA PHE A 82 -53.50 28.32 34.15
C PHE A 82 -52.25 29.20 34.00
N ASP A 83 -52.01 30.10 34.96
CA ASP A 83 -50.93 31.11 34.87
C ASP A 83 -49.57 30.61 35.36
N GLY A 84 -49.48 29.36 35.84
CA GLY A 84 -48.26 28.84 36.47
C GLY A 84 -47.13 28.45 35.51
N GLY A 85 -47.30 28.63 34.19
CA GLY A 85 -46.24 28.46 33.19
C GLY A 85 -45.83 27.01 32.89
N GLY A 86 -46.55 26.03 33.43
CA GLY A 86 -46.25 24.61 33.24
C GLY A 86 -46.60 24.12 31.83
N THR A 87 -45.70 23.36 31.21
CA THR A 87 -45.99 22.65 29.96
C THR A 87 -46.68 21.31 30.24
N TYR A 88 -47.49 20.83 29.29
CA TYR A 88 -48.17 19.54 29.39
C TYR A 88 -47.16 18.39 29.58
N GLU A 89 -46.14 18.32 28.73
CA GLU A 89 -45.11 17.28 28.78
C GLU A 89 -44.24 17.35 30.04
N GLY A 90 -43.88 18.57 30.47
CA GLY A 90 -43.07 18.77 31.68
C GLY A 90 -43.79 18.27 32.93
N ASN A 91 -45.08 18.59 33.04
CA ASN A 91 -45.91 18.11 34.14
C ASN A 91 -46.15 16.59 34.05
N CYS A 92 -46.39 16.02 32.86
CA CYS A 92 -46.56 14.56 32.68
C CYS A 92 -45.30 13.81 33.11
N ARG A 93 -44.12 14.27 32.66
CA ARG A 93 -42.83 13.68 33.04
C ARG A 93 -42.58 13.79 34.55
N GLN A 94 -42.92 14.93 35.16
CA GLN A 94 -42.71 15.14 36.60
C GLN A 94 -43.46 14.13 37.44
N ILE A 95 -44.71 13.80 37.10
CA ILE A 95 -45.55 12.90 37.90
C ILE A 95 -45.65 11.48 37.31
N GLY A 96 -44.75 11.11 36.39
CA GLY A 96 -44.67 9.76 35.85
C GLY A 96 -45.86 9.33 34.99
N ILE A 97 -46.52 10.27 34.30
CA ILE A 97 -47.58 9.98 33.33
C ILE A 97 -46.98 9.96 31.93
N ASN A 98 -47.31 8.93 31.15
CA ASN A 98 -46.98 8.89 29.74
C ASN A 98 -47.92 9.85 28.97
N PRO A 99 -47.39 10.87 28.28
CA PRO A 99 -48.21 11.89 27.61
C PRO A 99 -49.01 11.35 26.41
N SER A 100 -48.64 10.19 25.86
CA SER A 100 -49.33 9.57 24.73
C SER A 100 -50.41 8.57 25.16
N THR A 101 -50.14 7.78 26.21
CA THR A 101 -51.07 6.73 26.65
C THR A 101 -51.94 7.15 27.83
N PHE A 102 -51.63 8.28 28.48
CA PHE A 102 -52.28 8.76 29.71
C PHE A 102 -52.17 7.78 30.89
N GLN A 103 -51.28 6.79 30.80
CA GLN A 103 -51.05 5.82 31.86
C GLN A 103 -49.95 6.32 32.78
N HIS A 104 -50.15 6.09 34.08
CA HIS A 104 -49.18 6.38 35.12
C HIS A 104 -48.33 5.12 35.40
N ASP A 105 -47.02 5.30 35.58
CA ASP A 105 -46.13 4.22 36.01
C ASP A 105 -46.32 3.92 37.51
N ASP A 106 -47.37 3.15 37.80
CA ASP A 106 -47.70 2.71 39.16
C ASP A 106 -46.58 1.89 39.81
N TYR A 107 -45.79 1.15 39.01
CA TYR A 107 -44.72 0.30 39.55
C TYR A 107 -43.60 1.16 40.11
N ASP A 108 -43.11 2.11 39.30
CA ASP A 108 -42.04 3.00 39.73
C ASP A 108 -42.49 3.96 40.84
N ALA A 109 -43.72 4.48 40.75
CA ALA A 109 -44.28 5.31 41.82
C ALA A 109 -44.39 4.55 43.15
N LYS A 110 -44.87 3.29 43.17
CA LYS A 110 -44.90 2.47 44.39
C LYS A 110 -43.50 2.23 44.95
N ARG A 111 -42.49 2.08 44.09
CA ARG A 111 -41.09 1.92 44.49
C ARG A 111 -40.57 3.20 45.16
N ARG A 112 -40.80 4.37 44.55
CA ARG A 112 -40.39 5.68 45.10
C ARG A 112 -41.09 5.99 46.42
N LEU A 113 -42.37 5.68 46.53
CA LEU A 113 -43.21 6.06 47.68
C LEU A 113 -43.20 5.04 48.84
N ARG A 114 -42.40 3.96 48.75
CA ARG A 114 -42.37 2.89 49.77
C ARG A 114 -42.04 3.39 51.18
N ASN A 115 -41.13 4.35 51.26
CA ASN A 115 -40.67 4.97 52.51
C ASN A 115 -41.03 6.47 52.54
N LEU A 116 -42.19 6.82 51.99
CA LEU A 116 -42.62 8.20 51.90
C LEU A 116 -42.79 8.80 53.30
N ASP A 117 -42.07 9.88 53.56
CA ASP A 117 -42.17 10.67 54.78
C ASP A 117 -43.22 11.78 54.58
N PHE A 118 -44.42 11.59 55.14
CA PHE A 118 -45.55 12.51 54.96
C PHE A 118 -46.45 12.53 56.20
N VAL A 119 -47.25 13.59 56.35
CA VAL A 119 -48.17 13.75 57.49
C VAL A 119 -49.60 13.51 57.01
N LEU A 120 -50.20 12.40 57.45
CA LEU A 120 -51.62 12.12 57.22
C LEU A 120 -52.46 12.87 58.26
N ILE A 121 -53.39 13.72 57.80
CA ILE A 121 -54.24 14.55 58.67
C ILE A 121 -55.64 13.93 58.78
N SER A 122 -56.17 13.39 57.69
CA SER A 122 -57.50 12.78 57.65
C SER A 122 -57.50 11.54 56.78
N ASP A 123 -58.35 10.58 57.12
CA ASP A 123 -58.47 9.33 56.38
C ASP A 123 -59.07 9.56 54.97
N PRO A 124 -58.40 9.17 53.87
CA PRO A 124 -58.88 9.38 52.51
C PRO A 124 -60.22 8.74 52.19
N ALA A 125 -60.61 7.67 52.90
CA ALA A 125 -61.88 6.99 52.68
C ALA A 125 -63.08 7.81 53.20
N THR A 126 -62.91 8.49 54.33
CA THR A 126 -63.99 9.23 55.01
C THR A 126 -63.92 10.75 54.80
N TYR A 127 -62.83 11.27 54.23
CA TYR A 127 -62.60 12.71 54.05
C TYR A 127 -63.57 13.40 53.09
N PHE A 128 -64.15 12.68 52.11
CA PHE A 128 -64.97 13.27 51.06
C PHE A 128 -66.47 13.08 51.35
N PRO A 129 -67.20 14.15 51.74
CA PRO A 129 -68.64 14.07 51.89
C PRO A 129 -69.31 13.93 50.51
N PRO A 130 -70.32 13.06 50.35
CA PRO A 130 -71.00 12.82 49.07
C PRO A 130 -71.58 14.09 48.42
N GLU A 131 -71.99 15.08 49.23
CA GLU A 131 -72.56 16.35 48.76
C GLU A 131 -71.58 17.25 47.99
N LEU A 132 -70.27 17.01 48.12
CA LEU A 132 -69.23 17.83 47.52
C LEU A 132 -68.60 17.22 46.27
N GLU A 133 -69.14 16.11 45.78
CA GLU A 133 -68.69 15.52 44.53
C GLU A 133 -69.05 16.38 43.31
N ILE A 134 -68.17 16.40 42.33
CA ILE A 134 -68.36 17.09 41.05
C ILE A 134 -68.77 16.12 39.95
N ALA A 135 -69.59 16.61 39.01
CA ALA A 135 -69.97 15.86 37.83
C ALA A 135 -68.75 15.56 36.94
N LYS A 136 -68.64 14.32 36.48
CA LYS A 136 -67.61 13.90 35.51
C LYS A 136 -67.86 14.60 34.17
N LYS A 137 -66.84 15.23 33.60
CA LYS A 137 -66.91 15.81 32.24
C LYS A 137 -66.94 14.67 31.23
N LYS A 138 -67.85 14.72 30.25
CA LYS A 138 -68.07 13.63 29.28
C LYS A 138 -67.18 13.70 28.02
N LYS A 139 -66.53 14.84 27.74
CA LYS A 139 -65.72 15.03 26.53
C LYS A 139 -64.23 15.05 26.86
N LYS A 140 -63.46 14.14 26.25
CA LYS A 140 -61.97 14.07 26.39
C LYS A 140 -61.27 15.35 25.91
N SER A 141 -61.83 16.06 24.93
CA SER A 141 -61.34 17.38 24.46
C SER A 141 -61.37 18.48 25.51
N ASP A 142 -62.23 18.37 26.53
CA ASP A 142 -62.27 19.37 27.61
C ASP A 142 -61.19 19.11 28.68
N VAL A 143 -60.58 17.92 28.62
CA VAL A 143 -59.64 17.37 29.60
C VAL A 143 -58.19 17.40 29.08
N VAL A 144 -57.98 17.35 27.76
CA VAL A 144 -56.65 17.38 27.11
C VAL A 144 -56.56 18.54 26.12
N ASP A 145 -55.47 19.33 26.19
CA ASP A 145 -55.23 20.48 25.31
C ASP A 145 -54.63 20.04 23.95
N VAL A 146 -55.48 19.48 23.09
CA VAL A 146 -55.09 18.92 21.77
C VAL A 146 -54.42 19.97 20.86
N ASP A 147 -54.84 21.22 20.92
CA ASP A 147 -54.31 22.30 20.07
C ASP A 147 -52.88 22.68 20.45
N ALA A 148 -52.56 22.69 21.75
CA ALA A 148 -51.21 22.97 22.23
C ALA A 148 -50.23 21.86 21.80
N ILE A 149 -50.67 20.60 21.87
CA ILE A 149 -49.89 19.44 21.42
C ILE A 149 -49.65 19.51 19.91
N ARG A 150 -50.66 19.85 19.11
CA ARG A 150 -50.53 19.99 17.66
C ARG A 150 -49.54 21.09 17.27
N ALA A 151 -49.59 22.24 17.95
CA ALA A 151 -48.67 23.35 17.67
C ALA A 151 -47.21 22.95 17.92
N GLN A 152 -46.94 22.25 19.03
CA GLN A 152 -45.60 21.78 19.38
C GLN A 152 -45.03 20.78 18.35
N PHE A 153 -45.84 19.84 17.87
CA PHE A 153 -45.39 18.91 16.83
C PHE A 153 -45.12 19.60 15.50
N GLN A 154 -45.92 20.60 15.12
CA GLN A 154 -45.70 21.33 13.87
C GLN A 154 -44.38 22.10 13.88
N GLU A 155 -44.00 22.68 15.03
CA GLU A 155 -42.72 23.35 15.21
C GLU A 155 -41.54 22.38 15.05
N GLN A 156 -41.61 21.20 15.67
CA GLN A 156 -40.58 20.16 15.53
C GLN A 156 -40.42 19.68 14.08
N ILE A 157 -41.53 19.50 13.36
CA ILE A 157 -41.51 19.10 11.94
C ILE A 157 -40.78 20.17 11.10
N ASN A 158 -41.06 21.45 11.33
CA ASN A 158 -40.43 22.53 10.58
C ASN A 158 -38.92 22.63 10.85
N ILE A 159 -38.48 22.41 12.10
CA ILE A 159 -37.06 22.35 12.46
C ILE A 159 -36.36 21.21 11.71
N LEU A 160 -36.96 20.02 11.71
CA LEU A 160 -36.40 18.84 11.02
C LEU A 160 -36.30 19.04 9.50
N LEU A 161 -37.33 19.62 8.88
CA LEU A 161 -37.30 19.93 7.45
C LEU A 161 -36.17 20.90 7.09
N THR A 162 -35.93 21.91 7.93
CA THR A 162 -34.86 22.89 7.72
C THR A 162 -33.48 22.21 7.78
N GLN A 163 -33.27 21.33 8.76
CA GLN A 163 -32.02 20.55 8.89
C GLN A 163 -31.77 19.63 7.69
N ILE A 164 -32.82 18.99 7.16
CA ILE A 164 -32.71 18.14 5.96
C ILE A 164 -32.27 18.97 4.74
N HIS A 165 -32.85 20.17 4.57
CA HIS A 165 -32.47 21.05 3.46
C HIS A 165 -31.02 21.55 3.56
N GLU A 166 -30.55 21.89 4.76
CA GLU A 166 -29.16 22.30 4.99
C GLU A 166 -28.17 21.15 4.70
N ASN A 167 -28.45 19.95 5.21
CA ASN A 167 -27.60 18.78 4.96
C ASN A 167 -27.52 18.41 3.48
N ASN A 168 -28.64 18.47 2.75
CA ASN A 168 -28.64 18.18 1.31
C ASN A 168 -27.81 19.20 0.53
N ALA A 169 -27.88 20.48 0.90
CA ALA A 169 -27.08 21.53 0.25
C ALA A 169 -25.58 21.38 0.51
N GLU A 170 -25.18 20.83 1.65
CA GLU A 170 -23.77 20.48 1.93
C GLU A 170 -23.31 19.27 1.11
N ALA A 171 -24.13 18.22 1.05
CA ALA A 171 -23.82 17.03 0.26
C ALA A 171 -23.63 17.35 -1.23
N ASP A 172 -24.46 18.23 -1.80
CA ASP A 172 -24.34 18.65 -3.19
C ASP A 172 -23.00 19.37 -3.48
N LYS A 173 -22.53 20.21 -2.54
CA LYS A 173 -21.22 20.90 -2.65
C LYS A 173 -20.06 19.91 -2.61
N GLU A 174 -20.13 18.91 -1.72
CA GLU A 174 -19.09 17.88 -1.61
C GLU A 174 -19.02 17.04 -2.90
N LEU A 175 -20.17 16.71 -3.47
CA LEU A 175 -20.28 15.96 -4.73
C LEU A 175 -19.64 16.74 -5.90
N GLU A 176 -19.83 18.06 -5.94
CA GLU A 176 -19.23 18.91 -6.97
C GLU A 176 -17.70 19.01 -6.84
N LEU A 177 -17.19 19.09 -5.60
CA LEU A 177 -15.74 19.04 -5.33
C LEU A 177 -15.12 17.70 -5.75
N LEU A 178 -15.78 16.58 -5.41
CA LEU A 178 -15.33 15.25 -5.80
C LEU A 178 -15.29 15.07 -7.32
N LYS A 179 -16.29 15.58 -8.04
CA LYS A 179 -16.30 15.58 -9.52
C LYS A 179 -15.11 16.34 -10.11
N GLN A 180 -14.76 17.50 -9.54
CA GLN A 180 -13.59 18.28 -9.98
C GLN A 180 -12.27 17.56 -9.69
N GLU A 181 -12.16 16.87 -8.54
CA GLU A 181 -10.96 16.09 -8.20
C GLU A 181 -10.78 14.90 -9.15
N LEU A 182 -11.87 14.22 -9.51
CA LEU A 182 -11.86 13.09 -10.44
C LEU A 182 -11.40 13.52 -11.84
N ALA A 183 -11.92 14.64 -12.35
CA ALA A 183 -11.47 15.21 -13.62
C ALA A 183 -9.98 15.58 -13.64
N LYS A 184 -9.43 16.07 -12.51
CA LYS A 184 -7.98 16.33 -12.39
C LYS A 184 -7.15 15.05 -12.40
N LYS A 185 -7.64 13.97 -11.78
CA LYS A 185 -6.95 12.66 -11.78
C LYS A 185 -6.92 12.05 -13.18
N ASP A 186 -7.98 12.20 -13.97
CA ASP A 186 -8.01 11.71 -15.36
C ASP A 186 -6.99 12.41 -16.27
N MET A 187 -6.80 13.73 -16.10
CA MET A 187 -5.76 14.47 -16.84
C MET A 187 -4.35 13.96 -16.50
N ASN A 188 -4.07 13.72 -15.21
CA ASN A 188 -2.79 13.16 -14.76
C ASN A 188 -2.54 11.75 -15.32
N PHE A 189 -3.58 10.92 -15.43
CA PHE A 189 -3.45 9.57 -15.98
C PHE A 189 -3.08 9.60 -17.46
N ASN A 190 -3.68 10.51 -18.24
CA ASN A 190 -3.35 10.69 -19.66
C ASN A 190 -1.90 11.17 -19.87
N GLU A 191 -1.40 12.09 -19.04
CA GLU A 191 0.01 12.49 -19.08
C GLU A 191 0.95 11.33 -18.73
N MET A 192 0.60 10.52 -17.73
CA MET A 192 1.38 9.35 -17.33
C MET A 192 1.41 8.30 -18.43
N ALA A 193 0.28 8.04 -19.10
CA ALA A 193 0.20 7.13 -20.24
C ALA A 193 1.09 7.60 -21.40
N ARG A 194 1.08 8.91 -21.72
CA ARG A 194 1.96 9.48 -22.74
C ARG A 194 3.45 9.35 -22.38
N LYS A 195 3.80 9.58 -21.10
CA LYS A 195 5.17 9.34 -20.62
C LYS A 195 5.56 7.87 -20.70
N MET A 196 4.67 6.95 -20.35
CA MET A 196 4.93 5.51 -20.49
C MET A 196 5.13 5.11 -21.95
N GLU A 197 4.33 5.62 -22.88
CA GLU A 197 4.47 5.32 -24.31
C GLU A 197 5.79 5.88 -24.86
N LEU A 198 6.17 7.11 -24.48
CA LEU A 198 7.48 7.68 -24.84
C LEU A 198 8.65 6.88 -24.26
N LEU A 199 8.53 6.37 -23.03
CA LEU A 199 9.54 5.48 -22.46
C LEU A 199 9.60 4.17 -23.24
N ARG A 200 8.44 3.56 -23.53
CA ARG A 200 8.35 2.29 -24.28
C ARG A 200 8.95 2.39 -25.68
N GLN A 201 8.76 3.51 -26.38
CA GLN A 201 9.34 3.76 -27.70
C GLN A 201 10.86 3.99 -27.65
N ASN A 202 11.40 4.48 -26.54
CA ASN A 202 12.82 4.78 -26.38
C ASN A 202 13.64 3.64 -25.75
N TYR A 203 13.01 2.64 -25.13
CA TYR A 203 13.73 1.49 -24.59
C TYR A 203 14.00 0.45 -25.68
N LYS A 204 15.28 0.26 -26.01
CA LYS A 204 15.72 -0.91 -26.78
C LYS A 204 15.37 -2.18 -25.97
N PRO A 205 14.75 -3.20 -26.58
CA PRO A 205 14.51 -4.45 -25.87
C PRO A 205 15.84 -5.01 -25.40
N LEU A 206 15.87 -5.43 -24.13
CA LEU A 206 16.97 -6.21 -23.61
C LEU A 206 16.80 -7.65 -24.12
N GLU A 207 17.85 -8.19 -24.71
CA GLU A 207 17.85 -9.54 -25.30
C GLU A 207 18.74 -10.47 -24.49
N GLY A 208 18.42 -11.77 -24.51
CA GLY A 208 19.11 -12.79 -23.73
C GLY A 208 20.56 -12.97 -24.18
N VAL A 209 21.47 -13.03 -23.22
CA VAL A 209 22.91 -13.17 -23.49
C VAL A 209 23.34 -14.62 -23.32
N THR A 210 24.14 -15.13 -24.27
CA THR A 210 24.71 -16.48 -24.21
C THR A 210 26.23 -16.40 -24.05
N TYR A 211 26.81 -17.27 -23.22
CA TYR A 211 28.27 -17.34 -23.11
C TYR A 211 28.88 -18.04 -24.33
N MET A 212 29.99 -17.50 -24.83
CA MET A 212 30.83 -18.18 -25.81
C MET A 212 32.31 -18.04 -25.44
N ASN A 213 33.11 -19.06 -25.74
CA ASN A 213 34.55 -18.95 -25.67
C ASN A 213 35.06 -18.28 -26.96
N TYR A 214 35.94 -17.30 -26.82
CA TYR A 214 36.46 -16.49 -27.93
C TYR A 214 37.06 -17.31 -29.09
N ILE A 215 37.69 -18.45 -28.81
CA ILE A 215 38.25 -19.33 -29.86
C ILE A 215 37.18 -19.98 -30.77
N THR A 216 35.91 -19.96 -30.35
CA THR A 216 34.79 -20.56 -31.09
C THR A 216 34.06 -19.56 -31.99
N LEU A 217 34.48 -18.29 -32.00
CA LEU A 217 33.87 -17.27 -32.83
C LEU A 217 34.12 -17.51 -34.33
N SER A 218 33.20 -17.01 -35.16
CA SER A 218 33.40 -16.93 -36.60
C SER A 218 34.53 -15.93 -36.93
N PHE A 219 35.08 -16.00 -38.14
CA PHE A 219 36.14 -15.07 -38.56
C PHE A 219 35.76 -13.60 -38.36
N ASP A 220 34.57 -13.20 -38.81
CA ASP A 220 34.11 -11.81 -38.73
C ASP A 220 33.89 -11.37 -37.27
N ASP A 221 33.28 -12.24 -36.46
CA ASP A 221 33.05 -12.00 -35.04
C ASP A 221 34.36 -11.96 -34.24
N TYR A 222 35.36 -12.74 -34.66
CA TYR A 222 36.68 -12.77 -34.04
C TYR A 222 37.39 -11.43 -34.21
N VAL A 223 37.48 -10.94 -35.45
CA VAL A 223 38.08 -9.63 -35.76
C VAL A 223 37.29 -8.50 -35.10
N GLY A 224 35.95 -8.58 -35.16
CA GLY A 224 35.05 -7.70 -34.42
C GLY A 224 35.35 -7.67 -32.92
N GLY A 225 35.54 -8.83 -32.31
CA GLY A 225 35.86 -9.00 -30.90
C GLY A 225 37.18 -8.34 -30.51
N VAL A 226 38.25 -8.45 -31.32
CA VAL A 226 39.51 -7.73 -31.04
C VAL A 226 39.28 -6.21 -31.05
N ALA A 227 38.53 -5.71 -32.05
CA ALA A 227 38.28 -4.28 -32.20
C ALA A 227 37.44 -3.73 -31.04
N LEU A 228 36.34 -4.42 -30.71
CA LEU A 228 35.46 -4.08 -29.59
C LEU A 228 36.19 -4.16 -28.25
N TYR A 229 37.04 -5.16 -28.05
CA TYR A 229 37.82 -5.28 -26.83
C TYR A 229 38.82 -4.13 -26.71
N THR A 230 39.50 -3.76 -27.80
CA THR A 230 40.41 -2.60 -27.84
C THR A 230 39.69 -1.30 -27.46
N GLU A 231 38.51 -1.05 -28.05
CA GLU A 231 37.70 0.12 -27.75
C GLU A 231 37.16 0.10 -26.30
N LYS A 232 36.79 -1.08 -25.80
CA LYS A 232 36.40 -1.28 -24.40
C LYS A 232 37.54 -0.90 -23.45
N ILE A 233 38.78 -1.35 -23.71
CA ILE A 233 39.94 -0.98 -22.90
C ILE A 233 40.21 0.53 -22.96
N LYS A 234 40.11 1.17 -24.14
CA LYS A 234 40.23 2.65 -24.26
C LYS A 234 39.19 3.38 -23.40
N ASN A 235 37.93 2.94 -23.44
CA ASN A 235 36.87 3.52 -22.61
C ASN A 235 37.11 3.33 -21.11
N ILE A 236 37.67 2.19 -20.70
CA ILE A 236 38.09 1.96 -19.30
C ILE A 236 39.19 2.96 -18.94
N ILE A 237 40.24 3.12 -19.76
CA ILE A 237 41.35 4.06 -19.52
C ILE A 237 40.85 5.49 -19.34
N GLU A 238 39.98 5.97 -20.22
CA GLU A 238 39.46 7.35 -20.17
C GLU A 238 38.69 7.67 -18.89
N THR A 239 38.12 6.65 -18.24
CA THR A 239 37.25 6.79 -17.05
C THR A 239 37.86 6.22 -15.78
N THR A 240 39.10 5.73 -15.86
CA THR A 240 39.84 5.18 -14.74
C THR A 240 40.78 6.24 -14.17
N PRO A 241 40.55 6.72 -12.94
CA PRO A 241 41.55 7.53 -12.25
C PRO A 241 42.75 6.66 -11.86
N LYS A 242 43.91 7.29 -11.67
CA LYS A 242 45.06 6.60 -11.08
C LYS A 242 44.71 6.13 -9.66
N GLN A 243 44.85 4.84 -9.39
CA GLN A 243 44.40 4.22 -8.13
C GLN A 243 45.37 3.15 -7.64
N ASN A 244 45.49 2.99 -6.32
CA ASN A 244 46.23 1.89 -5.71
C ASN A 244 45.32 0.66 -5.63
N ILE A 245 45.81 -0.51 -6.03
CA ILE A 245 45.02 -1.75 -6.00
C ILE A 245 45.79 -2.91 -5.38
N SER A 246 45.05 -3.93 -4.92
CA SER A 246 45.61 -5.18 -4.38
C SER A 246 46.39 -5.94 -5.44
N GLU A 247 47.37 -6.72 -4.98
CA GLU A 247 48.18 -7.57 -5.88
C GLU A 247 47.36 -8.65 -6.57
N ALA A 248 46.38 -9.22 -5.88
CA ALA A 248 45.49 -10.22 -6.46
C ALA A 248 44.66 -9.64 -7.62
N ASP A 249 44.05 -8.46 -7.45
CA ASP A 249 43.23 -7.84 -8.50
C ASP A 249 44.07 -7.41 -9.70
N TYR A 250 45.27 -6.85 -9.45
CA TYR A 250 46.22 -6.52 -10.51
C TYR A 250 46.64 -7.77 -11.32
N ASN A 251 46.90 -8.88 -10.63
CA ASN A 251 47.23 -10.15 -11.27
C ASN A 251 46.04 -10.75 -12.04
N ASN A 252 44.80 -10.59 -11.54
CA ASN A 252 43.60 -11.02 -12.25
C ASN A 252 43.40 -10.23 -13.57
N ILE A 253 43.59 -8.91 -13.53
CA ILE A 253 43.54 -8.05 -14.73
C ILE A 253 44.58 -8.51 -15.75
N LYS A 254 45.83 -8.76 -15.32
CA LYS A 254 46.89 -9.29 -16.18
C LYS A 254 46.56 -10.68 -16.73
N LYS A 255 46.02 -11.58 -15.90
CA LYS A 255 45.62 -12.94 -16.27
C LYS A 255 44.56 -12.89 -17.37
N ASN A 256 43.56 -12.02 -17.26
CA ASN A 256 42.52 -11.85 -18.28
C ASN A 256 43.10 -11.47 -19.65
N TYR A 257 44.04 -10.52 -19.67
CA TYR A 257 44.72 -10.14 -20.90
C TYR A 257 45.66 -11.24 -21.44
N ALA A 258 46.39 -11.93 -20.56
CA ALA A 258 47.24 -13.05 -20.95
C ALA A 258 46.42 -14.19 -21.59
N ASN A 259 45.24 -14.48 -21.06
CA ASN A 259 44.31 -15.45 -21.62
C ASN A 259 43.84 -15.03 -23.03
N PHE A 260 43.45 -13.77 -23.20
CA PHE A 260 43.11 -13.22 -24.52
C PHE A 260 44.28 -13.30 -25.51
N ASN A 261 45.45 -12.81 -25.10
CA ASN A 261 46.68 -12.80 -25.89
C ASN A 261 47.08 -14.22 -26.33
N LYS A 262 46.97 -15.21 -25.45
CA LYS A 262 47.25 -16.62 -25.80
C LYS A 262 46.36 -17.07 -26.97
N GLN A 263 45.07 -16.82 -26.90
CA GLN A 263 44.12 -17.17 -27.97
C GLN A 263 44.40 -16.39 -29.26
N LEU A 264 44.86 -15.15 -29.15
CA LEU A 264 45.24 -14.31 -30.28
C LEU A 264 46.47 -14.84 -31.02
N LEU A 265 47.51 -15.23 -30.27
CA LEU A 265 48.71 -15.84 -30.82
C LEU A 265 48.45 -17.19 -31.51
N GLU A 266 47.53 -18.00 -30.98
CA GLU A 266 47.12 -19.26 -31.62
C GLU A 266 46.48 -19.02 -33.00
N VAL A 267 45.70 -17.95 -33.13
CA VAL A 267 45.08 -17.54 -34.39
C VAL A 267 46.10 -16.93 -35.36
N GLU A 268 46.99 -16.06 -34.87
CA GLU A 268 48.07 -15.47 -35.68
C GLU A 268 49.04 -16.53 -36.22
N ALA A 269 49.26 -17.60 -35.48
CA ALA A 269 50.09 -18.72 -35.91
C ALA A 269 49.45 -19.59 -37.00
N ASN A 270 48.14 -19.45 -37.25
CA ASN A 270 47.43 -20.24 -38.25
C ASN A 270 47.62 -19.62 -39.65
N PRO A 271 48.38 -20.25 -40.56
CA PRO A 271 48.66 -19.69 -41.89
C PRO A 271 47.41 -19.62 -42.80
N ASN A 272 46.34 -20.31 -42.43
CA ASN A 272 45.07 -20.29 -43.16
C ASN A 272 44.10 -19.22 -42.64
N PHE A 273 44.47 -18.45 -41.61
CA PHE A 273 43.61 -17.41 -41.08
C PHE A 273 43.58 -16.21 -42.04
N PRO A 274 42.41 -15.85 -42.60
CA PRO A 274 42.31 -14.70 -43.50
C PRO A 274 42.78 -13.43 -42.78
N HIS A 275 43.51 -12.55 -43.48
CA HIS A 275 43.90 -11.24 -42.92
C HIS A 275 44.67 -11.32 -41.58
N ALA A 276 45.51 -12.34 -41.37
CA ALA A 276 46.35 -12.46 -40.17
C ALA A 276 47.23 -11.21 -39.91
N ASP A 277 47.66 -10.53 -40.97
CA ASP A 277 48.43 -9.27 -40.90
C ASP A 277 47.65 -8.11 -40.28
N LEU A 278 46.33 -8.09 -40.47
CA LEU A 278 45.42 -7.13 -39.86
C LEU A 278 45.28 -7.44 -38.36
N VAL A 279 44.99 -8.69 -38.02
CA VAL A 279 44.84 -9.13 -36.63
C VAL A 279 46.10 -8.80 -35.82
N GLN A 280 47.28 -9.07 -36.39
CA GLN A 280 48.56 -8.75 -35.76
C GLN A 280 48.72 -7.25 -35.44
N LYS A 281 48.22 -6.36 -36.29
CA LYS A 281 48.26 -4.91 -36.03
C LYS A 281 47.29 -4.51 -34.93
N MET A 282 46.07 -5.05 -34.96
CA MET A 282 45.07 -4.82 -33.91
C MET A 282 45.57 -5.35 -32.57
N HIS A 283 46.26 -6.48 -32.57
CA HIS A 283 46.93 -7.04 -31.41
C HIS A 283 48.00 -6.10 -30.85
N ALA A 284 48.87 -5.55 -31.71
CA ALA A 284 49.88 -4.59 -31.29
C ALA A 284 49.28 -3.30 -30.69
N GLU A 285 48.19 -2.81 -31.29
CA GLU A 285 47.43 -1.67 -30.75
C GLU A 285 46.80 -1.99 -29.40
N LEU A 286 46.14 -3.14 -29.27
CA LEU A 286 45.56 -3.59 -28.01
C LEU A 286 46.63 -3.75 -26.93
N SER A 287 47.78 -4.35 -27.25
CA SER A 287 48.90 -4.51 -26.31
C SER A 287 49.34 -3.16 -25.75
N THR A 288 49.55 -2.19 -26.63
CA THR A 288 49.95 -0.83 -26.23
C THR A 288 48.87 -0.15 -25.38
N THR A 289 47.61 -0.36 -25.74
CA THR A 289 46.45 0.17 -25.00
C THR A 289 46.35 -0.48 -23.62
N PHE A 290 46.53 -1.79 -23.51
CA PHE A 290 46.45 -2.52 -22.25
C PHE A 290 47.59 -2.14 -21.29
N GLU A 291 48.81 -1.96 -21.79
CA GLU A 291 49.92 -1.41 -20.98
C GLU A 291 49.60 -0.01 -20.45
N SER A 292 48.89 0.80 -21.24
CA SER A 292 48.42 2.12 -20.80
C SER A 292 47.39 2.00 -19.66
N LEU A 293 46.48 1.01 -19.72
CA LEU A 293 45.57 0.70 -18.60
C LEU A 293 46.35 0.29 -17.34
N LEU A 294 47.30 -0.64 -17.47
CA LEU A 294 48.12 -1.09 -16.34
C LEU A 294 48.90 0.06 -15.70
N SER A 295 49.33 1.06 -16.48
CA SER A 295 50.05 2.23 -15.96
C SER A 295 49.21 3.14 -15.03
N LEU A 296 47.88 3.05 -15.11
CA LEU A 296 46.95 3.75 -14.21
C LEU A 296 46.76 3.02 -12.87
N LEU A 297 47.17 1.75 -12.79
CA LEU A 297 46.98 0.89 -11.62
C LEU A 297 48.31 0.77 -10.86
N VAL A 298 48.35 1.32 -9.65
CA VAL A 298 49.53 1.29 -8.79
C VAL A 298 49.41 0.07 -7.87
N LEU A 299 50.29 -0.91 -8.08
CA LEU A 299 50.35 -2.11 -7.25
C LEU A 299 50.80 -1.76 -5.82
N ASP A 300 49.98 -2.10 -4.82
CA ASP A 300 50.37 -2.05 -3.41
C ASP A 300 50.24 -3.45 -2.78
N PRO A 301 51.36 -4.16 -2.54
CA PRO A 301 51.35 -5.52 -2.00
C PRO A 301 50.86 -5.60 -0.56
N LYS A 302 50.66 -4.46 0.12
CA LYS A 302 50.13 -4.41 1.49
C LYS A 302 48.60 -4.39 1.54
N LEU A 303 47.94 -4.14 0.40
CA LEU A 303 46.48 -4.11 0.35
C LEU A 303 45.92 -5.52 0.22
N GLU A 304 45.07 -5.91 1.17
CA GLU A 304 44.29 -7.14 1.08
C GLU A 304 43.30 -7.07 -0.10
N ASP A 305 43.01 -8.21 -0.72
CA ASP A 305 42.00 -8.30 -1.78
C ASP A 305 40.59 -8.16 -1.21
N THR A 306 40.16 -6.92 -1.08
CA THR A 306 38.82 -6.55 -0.64
C THR A 306 38.17 -5.65 -1.69
N PRO A 307 36.83 -5.58 -1.79
CA PRO A 307 36.16 -4.72 -2.76
C PRO A 307 36.58 -3.25 -2.71
N ALA A 308 37.09 -2.74 -1.59
CA ALA A 308 37.57 -1.37 -1.46
C ALA A 308 38.95 -1.13 -2.11
N ASN A 309 39.75 -2.20 -2.28
CA ASN A 309 41.12 -2.16 -2.77
C ASN A 309 41.25 -2.69 -4.21
N ARG A 310 40.13 -2.90 -4.91
CA ARG A 310 40.12 -3.32 -6.32
C ARG A 310 40.07 -2.13 -7.26
N GLY A 311 40.47 -2.34 -8.51
CA GLY A 311 40.42 -1.33 -9.55
C GLY A 311 39.01 -1.12 -10.07
N TYR A 312 38.53 0.13 -10.08
CA TYR A 312 37.24 0.50 -10.67
C TYR A 312 37.38 1.57 -11.75
N PHE A 313 36.47 1.54 -12.73
CA PHE A 313 36.25 2.61 -13.70
C PHE A 313 34.79 3.07 -13.68
N LEU A 314 34.52 4.29 -14.15
CA LEU A 314 33.15 4.79 -14.29
C LEU A 314 32.59 4.43 -15.67
N ASN A 315 31.69 3.45 -15.73
CA ASN A 315 31.04 3.10 -16.99
C ASN A 315 30.18 4.28 -17.47
N LYS A 316 30.49 4.81 -18.68
CA LYS A 316 29.84 6.01 -19.23
C LYS A 316 28.35 5.81 -19.50
N GLU A 317 27.93 4.59 -19.79
CA GLU A 317 26.55 4.24 -20.16
C GLU A 317 25.70 4.05 -18.92
N THR A 318 26.16 3.22 -17.97
CA THR A 318 25.40 2.90 -16.75
C THR A 318 25.60 3.93 -15.64
N LYS A 319 26.61 4.80 -15.75
CA LYS A 319 27.06 5.74 -14.70
C LYS A 319 27.43 5.06 -13.38
N GLN A 320 27.70 3.75 -13.42
CA GLN A 320 28.09 2.95 -12.26
C GLN A 320 29.59 2.67 -12.26
N LYS A 321 30.16 2.50 -11.06
CA LYS A 321 31.53 2.01 -10.89
C LYS A 321 31.54 0.51 -11.18
N GLN A 322 32.40 0.08 -12.10
CA GLN A 322 32.56 -1.32 -12.47
C GLN A 322 34.00 -1.76 -12.21
N GLU A 323 34.15 -3.01 -11.77
CA GLU A 323 35.45 -3.63 -11.49
C GLU A 323 36.20 -3.86 -12.81
N ILE A 324 37.48 -3.46 -12.85
CA ILE A 324 38.31 -3.55 -14.05
C ILE A 324 38.61 -5.02 -14.36
N SER A 325 38.86 -5.86 -13.35
CA SER A 325 39.10 -7.31 -13.56
C SER A 325 37.89 -7.97 -14.22
N TRP A 326 36.67 -7.71 -13.74
CA TRP A 326 35.44 -8.18 -14.38
C TRP A 326 35.30 -7.66 -15.82
N ALA A 327 35.44 -6.35 -16.04
CA ALA A 327 35.25 -5.77 -17.37
C ALA A 327 36.31 -6.21 -18.38
N THR A 328 37.53 -6.54 -17.93
CA THR A 328 38.62 -7.02 -18.80
C THR A 328 38.54 -8.51 -19.10
N SER A 329 37.64 -9.27 -18.46
CA SER A 329 37.54 -10.72 -18.63
C SER A 329 36.73 -11.19 -19.86
N TYR A 330 36.04 -10.26 -20.54
CA TYR A 330 35.17 -10.58 -21.67
C TYR A 330 35.00 -9.40 -22.64
N VAL A 331 34.46 -9.69 -23.81
CA VAL A 331 33.92 -8.71 -24.77
C VAL A 331 32.50 -9.13 -25.18
N LEU A 332 31.59 -8.17 -25.34
CA LEU A 332 30.23 -8.45 -25.82
C LEU A 332 30.24 -8.34 -27.35
N VAL A 333 30.04 -9.46 -28.04
CA VAL A 333 29.96 -9.53 -29.50
C VAL A 333 28.55 -9.96 -29.86
N ASP A 334 27.77 -9.07 -30.47
CA ASP A 334 26.34 -9.26 -30.68
C ASP A 334 25.57 -9.50 -29.36
N LEU A 335 25.04 -10.72 -29.13
CA LEU A 335 24.42 -11.17 -27.87
C LEU A 335 25.28 -12.21 -27.14
N TYR A 336 26.55 -12.33 -27.51
CA TYR A 336 27.47 -13.27 -26.90
C TYR A 336 28.35 -12.59 -25.86
N HIS A 337 28.31 -13.09 -24.63
CA HIS A 337 29.29 -12.79 -23.60
C HIS A 337 30.54 -13.61 -23.90
N VAL A 338 31.47 -13.02 -24.64
CA VAL A 338 32.63 -13.75 -25.14
C VAL A 338 33.76 -13.69 -24.12
N GLY A 339 33.97 -14.80 -23.42
CA GLY A 339 35.05 -14.97 -22.46
C GLY A 339 36.33 -15.51 -23.10
N PHE A 340 37.47 -15.27 -22.43
CA PHE A 340 38.80 -15.68 -22.91
C PHE A 340 39.29 -17.00 -22.30
N VAL A 341 38.38 -17.74 -21.69
CA VAL A 341 38.59 -19.08 -21.09
C VAL A 341 37.37 -19.96 -21.40
N PRO A 342 37.42 -21.27 -21.21
CA PRO A 342 36.22 -22.12 -21.20
C PRO A 342 35.20 -21.68 -20.15
N TYR A 343 33.92 -22.01 -20.38
CA TYR A 343 32.83 -21.62 -19.48
C TYR A 343 33.05 -22.14 -18.04
N GLU A 344 33.58 -23.35 -17.91
CA GLU A 344 33.85 -24.02 -16.64
C GLU A 344 34.95 -23.33 -15.83
N GLU A 345 35.81 -22.55 -16.50
CA GLU A 345 36.92 -21.80 -15.90
C GLU A 345 36.58 -20.31 -15.71
N TYR A 346 35.39 -19.87 -16.13
CA TYR A 346 34.98 -18.48 -16.07
C TYR A 346 34.42 -18.11 -14.69
N GLU A 347 35.18 -17.33 -13.92
CA GLU A 347 34.88 -17.02 -12.52
C GLU A 347 33.93 -15.83 -12.32
N TYR A 348 33.61 -15.11 -13.39
CA TYR A 348 32.89 -13.83 -13.33
C TYR A 348 31.40 -13.97 -13.64
N ALA A 349 30.58 -13.09 -13.07
CA ALA A 349 29.15 -13.05 -13.35
C ALA A 349 28.88 -12.65 -14.82
N ILE A 350 27.99 -13.41 -15.47
CA ILE A 350 27.53 -13.14 -16.83
C ILE A 350 26.20 -12.38 -16.77
N PRO A 351 26.09 -11.20 -17.39
CA PRO A 351 24.82 -10.50 -17.48
C PRO A 351 23.84 -11.33 -18.32
N TYR A 352 22.62 -11.53 -17.83
CA TYR A 352 21.59 -12.33 -18.51
C TYR A 352 20.86 -11.57 -19.62
N LEU A 353 21.00 -10.24 -19.63
CA LEU A 353 20.35 -9.32 -20.57
C LEU A 353 21.34 -8.27 -21.06
N ALA A 354 21.37 -8.03 -22.37
CA ALA A 354 22.15 -6.96 -22.97
C ALA A 354 21.37 -6.27 -24.10
N ILE A 355 21.85 -5.08 -24.46
CA ILE A 355 21.43 -4.40 -25.68
C ILE A 355 22.30 -4.94 -26.80
N ARG A 356 21.67 -5.46 -27.86
CA ARG A 356 22.36 -5.96 -29.06
C ARG A 356 23.29 -4.88 -29.62
N ASN A 357 24.59 -5.14 -29.65
CA ASN A 357 25.58 -4.19 -30.17
C ASN A 357 25.90 -4.53 -31.63
N LYS A 358 25.39 -3.71 -32.56
CA LYS A 358 25.79 -3.79 -33.97
C LYS A 358 27.09 -3.03 -34.14
N PHE A 359 28.10 -3.71 -34.68
CA PHE A 359 29.40 -3.11 -34.93
C PHE A 359 29.79 -3.23 -36.39
N ALA A 360 30.45 -2.19 -36.89
CA ALA A 360 31.15 -2.20 -38.17
C ALA A 360 32.61 -1.79 -37.91
N VAL A 361 33.53 -2.71 -38.17
CA VAL A 361 34.97 -2.43 -38.12
C VAL A 361 35.42 -2.10 -39.53
N THR A 362 35.81 -0.86 -39.76
CA THR A 362 36.43 -0.47 -41.03
C THR A 362 37.92 -0.29 -40.82
N VAL A 363 38.69 -1.10 -41.53
CA VAL A 363 40.14 -1.07 -41.54
C VAL A 363 40.59 -0.33 -42.79
N ILE A 364 41.32 0.76 -42.59
CA ILE A 364 41.89 1.56 -43.67
C ILE A 364 43.38 1.27 -43.77
N ASN A 365 43.82 0.81 -44.94
CA ASN A 365 45.23 0.66 -45.25
C ASN A 365 45.84 2.04 -45.56
N GLU A 366 46.77 2.57 -44.75
CA GLU A 366 47.35 3.89 -45.06
C GLU A 366 48.30 3.83 -46.26
N SER A 367 48.89 2.66 -46.58
CA SER A 367 49.70 2.51 -47.79
C SER A 367 48.86 2.54 -49.08
N ASP A 368 47.56 2.26 -48.98
CA ASP A 368 46.60 2.32 -50.07
C ASP A 368 45.21 2.63 -49.52
N ALA A 369 44.93 3.93 -49.31
CA ALA A 369 43.66 4.40 -48.73
C ALA A 369 42.41 3.99 -49.53
N THR A 370 42.58 3.44 -50.73
CA THR A 370 41.48 2.89 -51.54
C THR A 370 41.10 1.46 -51.17
N LYS A 371 41.98 0.73 -50.45
CA LYS A 371 41.70 -0.60 -49.94
C LYS A 371 41.19 -0.52 -48.50
N THR A 372 39.87 -0.58 -48.37
CA THR A 372 39.20 -0.71 -47.08
C THR A 372 38.62 -2.10 -46.94
N ILE A 373 38.76 -2.68 -45.76
CA ILE A 373 38.08 -3.92 -45.38
C ILE A 373 37.06 -3.52 -44.31
N THR A 374 35.78 -3.68 -44.63
CA THR A 374 34.69 -3.44 -43.68
C THR A 374 34.14 -4.79 -43.26
N ILE A 375 34.25 -5.10 -41.97
CA ILE A 375 33.68 -6.28 -41.33
C ILE A 375 32.50 -5.79 -40.51
N GLN A 376 31.31 -6.31 -40.81
CA GLN A 376 30.08 -6.01 -40.08
C GLN A 376 29.67 -7.25 -39.29
N SER A 377 29.07 -7.08 -38.11
CA SER A 377 28.48 -8.22 -37.41
C SER A 377 27.46 -8.88 -38.34
N ALA A 378 27.54 -10.19 -38.52
CA ALA A 378 26.55 -10.92 -39.29
C ALA A 378 25.16 -10.62 -38.71
N GLU A 379 24.22 -10.11 -39.51
CA GLU A 379 22.82 -10.01 -39.10
C GLU A 379 22.28 -11.44 -38.96
N ARG A 380 22.47 -12.03 -37.78
CA ARG A 380 21.80 -13.28 -37.43
C ARG A 380 20.36 -12.93 -37.10
N ASP A 381 19.46 -13.32 -37.99
CA ASP A 381 18.03 -13.28 -37.71
C ASP A 381 17.77 -14.10 -36.43
N ALA A 382 17.05 -13.52 -35.47
CA ALA A 382 16.80 -14.13 -34.17
C ALA A 382 16.12 -15.53 -34.26
N VAL A 383 15.58 -15.88 -35.43
CA VAL A 383 14.88 -17.13 -35.73
C VAL A 383 15.80 -18.35 -35.72
N GLU A 384 17.07 -18.23 -36.15
CA GLU A 384 18.00 -19.39 -36.14
C GLU A 384 18.47 -19.76 -34.73
N MET A 385 18.44 -18.81 -33.79
CA MET A 385 18.93 -19.01 -32.42
C MET A 385 18.00 -19.91 -31.60
N GLU A 386 16.69 -19.84 -31.84
CA GLU A 386 15.69 -20.67 -31.18
C GLU A 386 15.78 -22.14 -31.65
N GLU A 387 16.04 -22.36 -32.94
CA GLU A 387 16.26 -23.72 -33.48
C GLU A 387 17.55 -24.37 -32.97
N ALA A 388 18.65 -23.61 -32.83
CA ALA A 388 19.93 -24.13 -32.35
C ALA A 388 19.89 -24.52 -30.86
N VAL A 389 19.22 -23.73 -30.01
CA VAL A 389 19.03 -24.04 -28.58
C VAL A 389 18.13 -25.28 -28.41
N LEU A 390 17.04 -25.38 -29.18
CA LEU A 390 16.17 -26.56 -29.20
C LEU A 390 16.89 -27.82 -29.70
N ALA A 391 17.85 -27.69 -30.62
CA ALA A 391 18.67 -28.80 -31.11
C ALA A 391 19.70 -29.27 -30.07
N ALA A 392 20.34 -28.34 -29.34
CA ALA A 392 21.30 -28.65 -28.28
C ALA A 392 20.63 -29.35 -27.07
N GLU A 393 19.43 -28.92 -26.67
CA GLU A 393 18.65 -29.56 -25.60
C GLU A 393 18.16 -30.97 -25.99
N LYS A 394 17.86 -31.21 -27.27
CA LYS A 394 17.51 -32.56 -27.76
C LYS A 394 18.71 -33.51 -27.76
N SER A 395 19.94 -33.00 -27.90
CA SER A 395 21.14 -33.85 -27.89
C SER A 395 21.60 -34.24 -26.47
N SER A 396 21.35 -33.40 -25.44
CA SER A 396 21.80 -33.68 -24.08
C SER A 396 20.89 -34.64 -23.28
N LYS A 397 19.66 -34.88 -23.73
CA LYS A 397 18.71 -35.82 -23.07
C LYS A 397 18.85 -37.30 -23.43
N THR A 398 19.84 -37.69 -24.22
CA THR A 398 20.08 -39.12 -24.53
C THR A 398 21.21 -39.71 -23.68
N LYS A 399 21.00 -39.84 -22.36
CA LYS A 399 21.79 -40.76 -21.52
C LYS A 399 20.93 -41.40 -20.41
N LYS A 400 20.62 -42.68 -20.64
CA LYS A 400 20.20 -43.76 -19.72
C LYS A 400 19.06 -43.47 -18.72
N GLN A 401 17.85 -43.89 -19.09
CA GLN A 401 16.87 -44.43 -18.14
C GLN A 401 16.62 -45.93 -18.46
N PRO A 402 16.45 -46.79 -17.43
CA PRO A 402 16.22 -48.21 -17.60
C PRO A 402 14.77 -48.51 -18.01
N LYS A 403 14.62 -49.58 -18.81
CA LYS A 403 13.35 -50.17 -19.27
C LYS A 403 12.34 -50.35 -18.13
N THR A 404 11.15 -49.77 -18.30
CA THR A 404 9.93 -50.21 -17.62
C THR A 404 8.93 -50.64 -18.68
N GLU A 405 8.40 -51.86 -18.50
CA GLU A 405 7.50 -52.54 -19.42
C GLU A 405 6.17 -51.79 -19.57
N THR A 406 5.74 -51.66 -20.82
CA THR A 406 4.47 -51.01 -21.21
C THR A 406 3.38 -52.06 -21.27
N ILE A 407 2.34 -51.92 -20.46
CA ILE A 407 1.08 -52.65 -20.60
C ILE A 407 0.21 -51.87 -21.59
N VAL A 408 -0.17 -52.56 -22.65
CA VAL A 408 -1.10 -52.10 -23.69
C VAL A 408 -2.51 -52.11 -23.11
N THR A 409 -3.27 -51.04 -23.31
CA THR A 409 -4.73 -51.11 -23.23
C THR A 409 -5.34 -50.29 -24.37
N GLU A 410 -6.21 -50.98 -25.09
CA GLU A 410 -6.81 -50.63 -26.36
C GLU A 410 -7.78 -49.44 -26.25
N VAL A 411 -7.80 -48.65 -27.31
CA VAL A 411 -8.82 -47.63 -27.60
C VAL A 411 -9.86 -48.27 -28.53
N PRO A 412 -11.18 -48.08 -28.31
CA PRO A 412 -12.18 -48.22 -29.36
C PRO A 412 -12.75 -46.85 -29.80
N PRO A 413 -13.44 -46.81 -30.95
CA PRO A 413 -13.35 -45.70 -31.90
C PRO A 413 -14.54 -44.73 -31.89
N VAL A 414 -14.29 -43.63 -32.59
CA VAL A 414 -15.16 -42.55 -33.10
C VAL A 414 -16.45 -43.07 -33.75
N VAL A 415 -17.60 -42.41 -33.48
CA VAL A 415 -18.78 -42.33 -34.38
C VAL A 415 -19.43 -40.94 -34.28
N GLU A 416 -19.98 -40.52 -35.43
CA GLU A 416 -20.43 -39.21 -35.89
C GLU A 416 -21.68 -38.58 -35.25
N GLU A 417 -21.66 -37.25 -35.34
CA GLU A 417 -22.69 -36.21 -35.55
C GLU A 417 -24.11 -36.62 -36.02
N VAL A 418 -25.17 -36.17 -35.31
CA VAL A 418 -26.50 -35.81 -35.89
C VAL A 418 -27.19 -34.72 -35.03
N LYS A 419 -27.78 -33.73 -35.72
CA LYS A 419 -28.68 -32.65 -35.24
C LYS A 419 -30.10 -33.16 -34.91
N ASP A 420 -30.76 -32.62 -33.88
CA ASP A 420 -31.96 -31.75 -33.99
C ASP A 420 -32.64 -31.47 -32.64
N GLU A 421 -33.39 -30.37 -32.62
CA GLU A 421 -34.16 -29.76 -31.53
C GLU A 421 -35.25 -30.66 -30.91
N SER A 422 -35.43 -30.57 -29.58
CA SER A 422 -36.77 -30.36 -28.98
C SER A 422 -36.71 -30.05 -27.47
N VAL A 423 -37.45 -29.02 -27.11
CA VAL A 423 -37.94 -28.60 -25.78
C VAL A 423 -38.48 -29.76 -24.93
N VAL A 424 -38.17 -29.81 -23.62
CA VAL A 424 -39.10 -29.99 -22.47
C VAL A 424 -38.34 -29.75 -21.13
N GLU A 425 -38.99 -29.05 -20.21
CA GLU A 425 -38.71 -28.86 -18.78
C GLU A 425 -38.30 -30.12 -17.99
N ALA A 426 -37.30 -30.03 -17.11
CA ALA A 426 -37.31 -30.70 -15.80
C ALA A 426 -36.13 -30.27 -14.89
N GLU A 427 -36.50 -29.92 -13.66
CA GLU A 427 -35.85 -30.19 -12.36
C GLU A 427 -34.33 -30.01 -12.20
N ALA A 428 -33.97 -29.03 -11.37
CA ALA A 428 -32.62 -28.80 -10.87
C ALA A 428 -32.21 -29.89 -9.86
N VAL A 429 -31.34 -30.80 -10.30
CA VAL A 429 -30.60 -31.74 -9.44
C VAL A 429 -29.39 -31.00 -8.88
N VAL A 430 -29.34 -30.88 -7.55
CA VAL A 430 -28.19 -30.36 -6.80
C VAL A 430 -27.14 -31.48 -6.71
N GLU A 431 -26.00 -31.28 -7.34
CA GLU A 431 -24.87 -32.19 -7.31
C GLU A 431 -24.07 -31.99 -6.01
N GLU A 432 -23.94 -33.06 -5.23
CA GLU A 432 -23.29 -33.13 -3.93
C GLU A 432 -21.76 -33.17 -4.12
N VAL A 433 -21.08 -32.05 -3.84
CA VAL A 433 -19.62 -31.94 -3.91
C VAL A 433 -19.00 -32.66 -2.71
N LYS A 434 -18.29 -33.77 -2.97
CA LYS A 434 -17.48 -34.48 -1.97
C LYS A 434 -16.25 -33.65 -1.55
N PRO A 435 -15.88 -33.65 -0.26
CA PRO A 435 -14.73 -32.90 0.23
C PRO A 435 -13.41 -33.52 -0.23
N VAL A 436 -12.49 -32.67 -0.66
CA VAL A 436 -11.10 -33.00 -1.00
C VAL A 436 -10.30 -33.12 0.29
N GLU A 437 -9.73 -34.30 0.54
CA GLU A 437 -8.79 -34.55 1.65
C GLU A 437 -7.45 -33.82 1.40
N GLU A 438 -7.14 -32.85 2.27
CA GLU A 438 -5.83 -32.20 2.37
C GLU A 438 -4.79 -33.17 2.97
N LYS A 439 -3.80 -33.57 2.18
CA LYS A 439 -2.64 -34.32 2.66
C LYS A 439 -1.60 -33.37 3.27
N GLN A 440 -1.35 -33.55 4.56
CA GLN A 440 -0.24 -32.94 5.28
C GLN A 440 1.12 -33.45 4.75
N PRO A 441 2.13 -32.58 4.57
CA PRO A 441 3.48 -33.03 4.22
C PRO A 441 4.19 -33.61 5.45
N THR A 442 4.54 -34.90 5.35
CA THR A 442 5.40 -35.61 6.31
C THR A 442 6.85 -35.20 6.08
N ILE A 443 7.44 -34.48 7.04
CA ILE A 443 8.88 -34.17 7.07
C ILE A 443 9.61 -35.45 7.47
N LYS A 444 10.45 -35.99 6.58
CA LYS A 444 11.42 -37.03 6.90
C LYS A 444 12.73 -36.36 7.32
N GLU A 445 13.14 -36.59 8.56
CA GLU A 445 14.46 -36.24 9.06
C GLU A 445 15.50 -37.20 8.46
N GLU A 446 16.47 -36.65 7.73
CA GLU A 446 17.67 -37.38 7.31
C GLU A 446 18.73 -37.33 8.43
N PRO A 447 19.44 -38.44 8.70
CA PRO A 447 20.46 -38.47 9.73
C PRO A 447 21.74 -37.75 9.29
N LEU A 448 22.22 -36.90 10.19
CA LEU A 448 23.47 -36.17 10.13
C LEU A 448 24.67 -37.12 10.03
N ILE A 449 25.34 -37.17 8.87
CA ILE A 449 26.61 -37.88 8.70
C ILE A 449 27.75 -36.95 9.16
N VAL A 450 28.38 -37.32 10.27
CA VAL A 450 29.62 -36.70 10.75
C VAL A 450 30.80 -37.32 9.99
N LEU A 451 31.43 -36.54 9.11
CA LEU A 451 32.71 -36.90 8.50
C LEU A 451 33.85 -36.26 9.30
N ALA A 452 34.75 -37.13 9.77
CA ALA A 452 36.01 -36.76 10.41
C ALA A 452 36.98 -36.10 9.40
N PRO A 453 37.91 -35.23 9.86
CA PRO A 453 38.81 -34.51 8.98
C PRO A 453 39.94 -35.43 8.49
N GLU A 454 40.07 -35.57 7.17
CA GLU A 454 41.23 -36.19 6.53
C GLU A 454 42.39 -35.19 6.42
N GLU A 455 43.57 -35.69 6.72
CA GLU A 455 44.83 -34.95 6.84
C GLU A 455 45.30 -34.38 5.49
N ALA A 456 45.64 -33.10 5.50
CA ALA A 456 46.22 -32.38 4.38
C ALA A 456 47.63 -32.90 4.04
N LYS A 457 47.76 -33.60 2.89
CA LYS A 457 49.05 -33.82 2.24
C LYS A 457 49.47 -32.54 1.51
N LYS A 458 50.64 -32.03 1.89
CA LYS A 458 51.36 -30.96 1.21
C LYS A 458 51.78 -31.43 -0.19
N GLU A 459 51.20 -30.82 -1.21
CA GLU A 459 51.67 -30.94 -2.58
C GLU A 459 52.67 -29.81 -2.86
N LYS A 460 53.81 -30.17 -3.45
CA LYS A 460 54.92 -29.28 -3.76
C LYS A 460 54.52 -28.37 -4.91
N VAL A 461 54.67 -27.06 -4.71
CA VAL A 461 54.65 -26.04 -5.75
C VAL A 461 55.87 -26.28 -6.65
N GLU A 462 55.63 -26.59 -7.92
CA GLU A 462 56.65 -26.50 -8.98
C GLU A 462 56.79 -25.03 -9.39
N ASP A 463 58.02 -24.52 -9.27
CA ASP A 463 58.44 -23.22 -9.75
C ASP A 463 58.31 -23.18 -11.28
N ASN A 464 57.33 -22.43 -11.79
CA ASN A 464 57.33 -22.02 -13.19
C ASN A 464 58.21 -20.77 -13.33
N ASP A 465 59.39 -20.97 -13.91
CA ASP A 465 60.32 -19.92 -14.30
C ASP A 465 59.64 -18.91 -15.25
N PHE A 466 59.24 -17.76 -14.70
CA PHE A 466 58.90 -16.59 -15.49
C PHE A 466 60.18 -15.92 -15.98
N VAL A 467 60.41 -15.95 -17.29
CA VAL A 467 61.43 -15.13 -17.94
C VAL A 467 60.98 -13.67 -17.91
N LEU A 468 61.55 -12.90 -16.98
CA LEU A 468 61.51 -11.44 -17.01
C LEU A 468 62.33 -10.94 -18.20
N ILE A 469 61.66 -10.37 -19.20
CA ILE A 469 62.31 -9.59 -20.25
C ILE A 469 62.58 -8.19 -19.66
N ASP A 470 63.85 -7.91 -19.36
CA ASP A 470 64.33 -6.61 -18.90
C ASP A 470 64.34 -5.61 -20.09
N HIS A 471 63.30 -4.78 -20.19
CA HIS A 471 63.20 -3.73 -21.21
C HIS A 471 64.01 -2.48 -20.81
N LYS A 472 65.34 -2.55 -20.97
CA LYS A 472 66.16 -1.33 -21.03
C LYS A 472 66.02 -0.66 -22.39
N LYS A 473 65.38 0.52 -22.38
CA LYS A 473 65.36 1.57 -23.42
C LYS A 473 65.08 1.07 -24.84
N ALA A 474 63.80 0.93 -25.17
CA ALA A 474 63.34 0.98 -26.55
C ALA A 474 63.14 2.45 -26.97
N GLU A 475 63.84 2.89 -28.01
CA GLU A 475 63.46 4.09 -28.76
C GLU A 475 62.06 3.86 -29.37
N LYS A 476 61.22 4.89 -29.35
CA LYS A 476 59.86 4.86 -29.91
C LYS A 476 59.91 4.39 -31.38
N PRO A 477 59.26 3.27 -31.76
CA PRO A 477 59.10 2.95 -33.16
C PRO A 477 58.17 4.00 -33.79
N LYS A 478 58.62 4.61 -34.90
CA LYS A 478 57.72 5.30 -35.83
C LYS A 478 57.03 4.23 -36.67
N THR A 479 55.83 3.83 -36.27
CA THR A 479 54.94 3.03 -37.12
C THR A 479 53.57 3.72 -37.14
N ARG A 480 53.21 4.23 -38.32
CA ARG A 480 51.85 4.65 -38.69
C ARG A 480 51.70 4.30 -40.16
N ASP A 481 51.05 3.16 -40.42
CA ASP A 481 50.63 2.78 -41.77
C ASP A 481 49.16 2.27 -41.81
N PHE A 482 48.39 2.33 -40.71
CA PHE A 482 46.99 1.87 -40.65
C PHE A 482 46.18 2.64 -39.60
N ALA A 483 44.94 3.02 -39.94
CA ALA A 483 43.96 3.57 -38.99
C ALA A 483 42.75 2.64 -38.91
N VAL A 484 42.49 2.08 -37.73
CA VAL A 484 41.30 1.27 -37.45
C VAL A 484 40.21 2.20 -36.88
N ARG A 485 39.05 2.26 -37.55
CA ARG A 485 37.89 2.99 -37.04
C ARG A 485 36.77 2.00 -36.76
N VAL A 486 36.50 1.79 -35.48
CA VAL A 486 35.31 1.08 -35.04
C VAL A 486 34.17 2.08 -35.00
N VAL A 487 33.12 1.82 -35.79
CA VAL A 487 31.88 2.61 -35.72
C VAL A 487 30.86 1.72 -35.04
N GLU A 488 30.56 2.04 -33.78
CA GLU A 488 29.33 1.56 -33.15
C GLU A 488 28.16 2.33 -33.79
N GLU A 489 27.21 1.61 -34.39
CA GLU A 489 26.01 2.24 -34.92
C GLU A 489 25.10 2.66 -33.76
N LYS A 490 25.33 3.87 -33.25
CA LYS A 490 24.36 4.56 -32.39
C LYS A 490 23.32 5.22 -33.29
N PRO A 491 22.02 4.91 -33.17
CA PRO A 491 21.00 5.54 -34.00
C PRO A 491 20.97 7.06 -33.77
N ILE A 492 20.70 7.78 -34.85
CA ILE A 492 20.62 9.25 -34.94
C ILE A 492 19.71 9.78 -33.84
N GLN A 493 20.28 10.57 -32.91
CA GLN A 493 19.47 11.38 -31.98
C GLN A 493 18.81 12.50 -32.78
N VAL A 494 17.49 12.43 -32.90
CA VAL A 494 16.67 13.52 -33.46
C VAL A 494 16.68 14.68 -32.46
N ILE A 495 17.36 15.75 -32.88
CA ILE A 495 17.31 17.17 -32.50
C ILE A 495 16.52 17.50 -31.20
N GLU A 496 17.24 17.96 -30.18
CA GLU A 496 16.68 18.71 -29.05
C GLU A 496 15.96 19.97 -29.55
N GLU A 497 14.65 20.01 -29.31
CA GLU A 497 13.84 21.20 -29.48
C GLU A 497 14.18 22.19 -28.35
N LYS A 498 14.68 23.35 -28.75
CA LYS A 498 15.13 24.46 -27.91
C LYS A 498 14.01 24.89 -26.95
N GLU A 499 14.21 24.68 -25.65
CA GLU A 499 13.35 25.27 -24.62
C GLU A 499 13.40 26.80 -24.72
N ALA A 500 12.24 27.39 -25.02
CA ALA A 500 12.02 28.83 -24.96
C ALA A 500 12.03 29.28 -23.50
N GLN A 501 12.88 30.25 -23.18
CA GLN A 501 12.85 30.94 -21.89
C GLN A 501 11.57 31.78 -21.76
N PRO A 502 10.91 31.82 -20.59
CA PRO A 502 9.96 32.87 -20.31
C PRO A 502 10.72 34.16 -19.93
N GLU A 503 10.44 35.22 -20.69
CA GLU A 503 10.78 36.60 -20.36
C GLU A 503 9.98 37.05 -19.13
N ASP A 504 10.67 37.41 -18.04
CA ASP A 504 10.10 38.23 -16.98
C ASP A 504 10.63 39.65 -17.07
N ASN A 505 9.82 40.53 -17.65
CA ASN A 505 10.00 41.98 -17.61
C ASN A 505 8.87 42.63 -16.78
N PHE A 506 9.31 43.31 -15.72
CA PHE A 506 8.95 44.69 -15.34
C PHE A 506 7.64 45.04 -14.59
N TYR A 507 7.88 45.61 -13.38
CA TYR A 507 7.26 46.83 -12.77
C TYR A 507 5.88 46.71 -12.11
N THR A 508 5.50 47.33 -10.97
CA THR A 508 6.04 48.28 -9.96
C THR A 508 5.20 48.11 -8.68
N GLY A 509 5.72 48.20 -7.46
CA GLY A 509 5.92 49.48 -6.77
C GLY A 509 5.35 49.45 -5.34
N ILE A 510 6.12 49.93 -4.38
CA ILE A 510 5.81 50.99 -3.38
C ILE A 510 6.89 50.95 -2.31
N ARG A 511 7.61 52.08 -2.21
CA ARG A 511 8.55 52.40 -1.14
C ARG A 511 7.80 52.75 0.14
N GLY A 512 8.25 52.21 1.26
CA GLY A 512 8.02 52.75 2.59
C GLY A 512 9.32 52.64 3.39
N ASN A 513 9.85 53.79 3.79
CA ASN A 513 11.09 53.94 4.54
C ASN A 513 10.91 53.44 5.97
N GLU A 514 11.91 52.75 6.51
CA GLU A 514 12.45 53.02 7.86
C GLU A 514 13.81 52.32 8.03
N PRO A 515 14.80 52.96 8.67
CA PRO A 515 16.11 52.38 8.93
C PRO A 515 16.06 51.56 10.23
N VAL A 516 16.96 50.58 10.42
CA VAL A 516 17.59 50.27 11.73
C VAL A 516 18.51 49.03 11.63
N ALA A 517 19.67 49.20 12.27
CA ALA A 517 20.62 48.22 12.83
C ALA A 517 21.40 47.27 11.90
N LEU A 518 22.69 47.60 11.80
CA LEU A 518 23.82 46.67 11.74
C LEU A 518 23.86 45.80 13.00
N GLU A 519 23.91 44.47 12.83
CA GLU A 519 24.57 43.50 13.73
C GLU A 519 24.73 42.19 12.92
N SER A 520 25.97 41.90 12.54
CA SER A 520 26.84 40.85 13.09
C SER A 520 26.64 39.47 12.46
N GLU A 521 27.79 38.97 12.01
CA GLU A 521 28.14 37.61 11.59
C GLU A 521 27.36 36.49 12.29
N GLU A 522 26.97 35.45 11.53
CA GLU A 522 27.25 34.07 11.91
C GLU A 522 27.00 33.09 10.74
N SER A 523 28.06 32.36 10.43
CA SER A 523 28.11 31.24 9.50
C SER A 523 27.25 30.07 9.98
N SER A 524 26.27 29.62 9.19
CA SER A 524 25.54 28.37 9.45
C SER A 524 26.01 27.23 8.55
N ASN A 525 26.73 26.29 9.16
CA ASN A 525 26.97 24.96 8.66
C ASN A 525 25.65 24.18 8.60
N ASN A 526 25.22 23.78 7.40
CA ASN A 526 24.08 22.89 7.20
C ASN A 526 24.49 21.44 7.49
N VAL A 527 24.36 21.03 8.76
CA VAL A 527 24.44 19.62 9.18
C VAL A 527 23.05 19.00 9.03
N SER A 528 22.91 18.04 8.12
CA SER A 528 21.68 17.26 7.95
C SER A 528 21.43 16.42 9.21
N THR A 529 20.41 16.77 9.99
CA THR A 529 19.98 15.96 11.13
C THR A 529 19.04 14.87 10.63
N LYS A 530 19.56 13.64 10.53
CA LYS A 530 18.74 12.43 10.36
C LYS A 530 17.79 12.31 11.55
N LYS A 531 16.52 12.58 11.29
CA LYS A 531 15.40 12.46 12.25
C LYS A 531 15.28 10.99 12.69
N LYS A 532 15.83 10.65 13.86
CA LYS A 532 15.63 9.34 14.50
C LYS A 532 14.13 9.15 14.72
N ARG A 533 13.50 8.25 13.97
CA ARG A 533 12.12 7.80 14.24
C ARG A 533 12.13 7.16 15.62
N SER A 534 11.43 7.79 16.57
CA SER A 534 11.36 7.32 17.94
C SER A 534 10.60 5.99 18.00
N ALA A 535 10.95 5.12 18.94
CA ALA A 535 10.28 3.84 19.18
C ALA A 535 8.75 3.98 19.36
N GLY A 536 8.27 5.17 19.76
CA GLY A 536 6.85 5.49 19.85
C GLY A 536 6.10 5.42 18.52
N PHE A 537 6.75 5.69 17.38
CA PHE A 537 6.10 5.59 16.06
C PHE A 537 5.73 4.13 15.71
N TYR A 538 6.62 3.18 16.02
CA TYR A 538 6.35 1.76 15.79
C TYR A 538 5.28 1.21 16.75
N PHE A 539 5.26 1.68 17.99
CA PHE A 539 4.20 1.32 18.94
C PHE A 539 2.82 1.79 18.48
N LEU A 540 2.74 3.01 17.90
CA LEU A 540 1.49 3.58 17.40
C LEU A 540 0.98 2.83 16.16
N ILE A 541 1.89 2.42 15.26
CA ILE A 541 1.55 1.54 14.12
C ILE A 541 1.05 0.18 14.62
N LEU A 542 1.72 -0.44 15.59
CA LEU A 542 1.31 -1.72 16.16
C LEU A 542 -0.09 -1.64 16.78
N LEU A 543 -0.38 -0.57 17.53
CA LEU A 543 -1.70 -0.32 18.12
C LEU A 543 -2.79 -0.22 17.03
N LEU A 544 -2.49 0.48 15.93
CA LEU A 544 -3.43 0.67 14.82
C LEU A 544 -3.72 -0.66 14.10
N VAL A 545 -2.71 -1.51 13.92
CA VAL A 545 -2.88 -2.87 13.37
C VAL A 545 -3.75 -3.74 14.27
N LEU A 546 -3.60 -3.67 15.59
CA LEU A 546 -4.42 -4.43 16.53
C LEU A 546 -5.89 -3.97 16.53
N ILE A 547 -6.15 -2.67 16.41
CA ILE A 547 -7.52 -2.13 16.29
C ILE A 547 -8.17 -2.61 14.99
N LEU A 548 -7.45 -2.57 13.87
CA LEU A 548 -7.93 -3.07 12.58
C LEU A 548 -8.24 -4.58 12.63
N ALA A 549 -7.39 -5.37 13.26
CA ALA A 549 -7.64 -6.80 13.46
C ALA A 549 -8.89 -7.06 14.32
N GLY A 550 -9.13 -6.25 15.35
CA GLY A 550 -10.33 -6.34 16.20
C GLY A 550 -11.63 -5.93 15.49
N LEU A 551 -11.57 -4.96 14.57
CA LEU A 551 -12.73 -4.61 13.74
C LEU A 551 -13.04 -5.71 12.73
N LEU A 552 -12.02 -6.29 12.11
CA LEU A 552 -12.18 -7.36 11.13
C LEU A 552 -12.78 -8.63 11.76
N THR A 553 -12.45 -8.95 13.01
CA THR A 553 -13.08 -10.07 13.73
C THR A 553 -14.54 -9.79 14.08
N LEU A 554 -14.90 -8.55 14.42
CA LEU A 554 -16.30 -8.16 14.64
C LEU A 554 -17.14 -8.26 13.36
N ASP A 555 -16.59 -7.84 12.22
CA ASP A 555 -17.27 -7.96 10.92
C ASP A 555 -17.49 -9.44 10.55
N ILE A 556 -16.51 -10.31 10.76
CA ILE A 556 -16.65 -11.75 10.53
C ILE A 556 -17.76 -12.33 11.43
N LEU A 557 -17.79 -11.95 12.71
CA LEU A 557 -18.83 -12.38 13.66
C LEU A 557 -20.22 -11.91 13.23
N ALA A 558 -20.34 -10.66 12.74
CA ALA A 558 -21.59 -10.11 12.24
C ALA A 558 -22.06 -10.85 10.98
N ILE A 559 -21.14 -11.18 10.05
CA ILE A 559 -21.45 -11.97 8.85
C ILE A 559 -21.91 -13.38 9.24
N ILE A 560 -21.26 -14.04 10.20
CA ILE A 560 -21.68 -15.36 10.70
C ILE A 560 -23.08 -15.30 11.32
N GLN A 561 -23.41 -14.24 12.06
CA GLN A 561 -24.75 -14.03 12.61
C GLN A 561 -25.80 -13.79 11.51
N LEU A 562 -25.48 -12.98 10.49
CA LEU A 562 -26.35 -12.70 9.34
C LEU A 562 -26.58 -13.92 8.44
N ALA A 563 -25.57 -14.76 8.27
CA ALA A 563 -25.62 -15.97 7.43
C ALA A 563 -26.39 -17.15 8.09
N GLY A 564 -27.06 -16.93 9.22
CA GLY A 564 -27.89 -17.94 9.86
C GLY A 564 -27.12 -18.93 10.75
N GLY A 565 -25.99 -18.53 11.33
CA GLY A 565 -25.15 -19.35 12.22
C GLY A 565 -25.83 -19.92 13.48
N TYR A 566 -27.11 -19.62 13.72
CA TYR A 566 -27.91 -20.27 14.77
C TYR A 566 -28.03 -21.79 14.59
N THR A 567 -27.79 -22.33 13.39
CA THR A 567 -27.80 -23.79 13.16
C THR A 567 -26.49 -24.49 13.54
N PHE A 568 -25.36 -23.77 13.69
CA PHE A 568 -24.05 -24.39 13.95
C PHE A 568 -23.64 -24.44 15.43
N PHE A 569 -24.24 -23.62 16.31
CA PHE A 569 -23.90 -23.58 17.73
C PHE A 569 -24.91 -24.26 18.67
N ASN A 570 -25.81 -25.07 18.14
CA ASN A 570 -26.70 -25.90 18.96
C ASN A 570 -25.99 -27.19 19.40
N PHE A 571 -24.90 -27.06 20.15
CA PHE A 571 -24.30 -28.17 20.89
C PHE A 571 -24.98 -28.28 22.26
N GLY A 572 -25.94 -29.20 22.35
CA GLY A 572 -26.32 -29.90 23.58
C GLY A 572 -27.03 -29.06 24.66
N ALA A 573 -28.36 -29.08 24.62
CA ALA A 573 -29.19 -29.11 25.81
C ALA A 573 -29.75 -30.53 26.00
#